data_AF-E0I2Z0-F1
#
_entry.id   AF-E0I2Z0-F1
#
_cell.length_a   1.000
_cell.length_b   1.000
_cell.length_c   1.000
_cell.angle_alpha   90.00
_cell.angle_beta   90.00
_cell.angle_gamma   90.00
#
_symmetry.space_group_name_H-M   'P 1'
#
loop_
_entity.id
_entity.type
_entity.pdbx_description
1 polymer ?
#
loop_
_entity_poly.entity_id
_entity_poly.type
_entity_poly.pdbx_seq_one_letter_code
_entity_poly.pdbx_strand_id
1 'polypeptide(L)' 'MMDMETVKLSRIVEKLAPELEPFLTERERHLNIVLRDGLGVLEPEDAMEIVQLSICEQQREASLH' A
#
# COMPACT_ATOMS: atom_id res chain seq x y z
N MET A 1 -19.10 -15.13 1.01
CA MET A 1 -18.47 -14.27 -0.02
C MET A 1 -17.23 -13.68 0.63
N MET A 2 -16.11 -13.59 -0.08
CA MET A 2 -14.95 -12.85 0.42
C MET A 2 -15.15 -11.39 0.00
N ASP A 3 -15.30 -10.49 0.97
CA ASP A 3 -15.50 -9.07 0.75
C ASP A 3 -14.16 -8.39 0.44
N MET A 4 -13.76 -8.43 -0.84
CA MET A 4 -12.55 -7.76 -1.29
C MET A 4 -12.77 -6.25 -1.32
N GLU A 5 -11.96 -5.51 -0.56
CA GLU A 5 -11.96 -4.05 -0.52
C GLU A 5 -10.73 -3.51 -1.25
N THR A 6 -10.95 -2.60 -2.20
CA THR A 6 -9.84 -1.91 -2.87
C THR A 6 -9.60 -0.56 -2.18
N VAL A 7 -8.41 -0.38 -1.62
CA VAL A 7 -7.98 0.87 -0.98
C VAL A 7 -6.72 1.41 -1.63
N LYS A 8 -6.50 2.72 -1.55
CA LYS A 8 -5.25 3.32 -2.04
C LYS A 8 -4.09 3.03 -1.08
N LEU A 9 -2.90 2.80 -1.62
CA LEU A 9 -1.68 2.64 -0.84
C LEU A 9 -1.43 3.84 0.06
N SER A 10 -1.66 5.07 -0.44
CA SER A 10 -1.56 6.28 0.39
C SER A 10 -2.39 6.19 1.66
N ARG A 11 -3.58 5.58 1.57
CA ARG A 11 -4.53 5.47 2.69
C ARG A 11 -4.10 4.45 3.73
N ILE A 12 -3.38 3.40 3.30
CA ILE A 12 -2.74 2.43 4.20
C ILE A 12 -1.60 3.12 4.95
N VAL A 13 -0.75 3.81 4.21
CA VAL A 13 0.40 4.56 4.75
C VAL A 13 -0.06 5.65 5.71
N GLU A 14 -1.02 6.49 5.33
CA GLU A 14 -1.57 7.53 6.21
C GLU A 14 -2.08 6.99 7.55
N LYS A 15 -2.62 5.75 7.57
CA LYS A 15 -3.12 5.12 8.80
C LYS A 15 -2.05 4.41 9.61
N LEU A 16 -1.14 3.70 8.95
CA LEU A 16 -0.29 2.67 9.58
C LEU A 16 1.18 3.04 9.59
N ALA A 17 1.63 3.85 8.63
CA ALA A 17 3.01 4.29 8.50
C ALA A 17 3.11 5.69 7.87
N PRO A 18 2.56 6.75 8.50
CA PRO A 18 2.55 8.09 7.93
C PRO A 18 3.96 8.65 7.71
N GLU A 19 4.99 8.05 8.31
CA GLU A 19 6.39 8.38 8.04
C GLU A 19 6.86 7.99 6.63
N LEU A 20 6.20 7.03 5.96
CA LEU A 20 6.51 6.61 4.60
C LEU A 20 5.78 7.46 3.54
N GLU A 21 4.82 8.30 3.94
CA GLU A 21 4.06 9.20 3.07
C GLU A 21 4.96 10.10 2.21
N PRO A 22 6.00 10.79 2.74
CA PRO A 22 6.92 11.58 1.92
C PRO A 22 7.85 10.75 1.01
N PHE A 23 7.99 9.44 1.25
CA PHE A 23 8.80 8.55 0.42
C PHE A 23 8.03 7.98 -0.78
N LEU A 24 6.70 8.10 -0.76
CA LEU A 24 5.84 7.67 -1.87
C LEU A 24 5.77 8.72 -2.96
N THR A 25 6.03 8.27 -4.18
CA THR A 25 5.76 9.01 -5.41
C THR A 25 4.25 9.09 -5.71
N GLU A 26 3.83 10.03 -6.55
CA GLU A 26 2.42 10.17 -6.95
C GLU A 26 1.82 8.87 -7.50
N ARG A 27 2.62 8.08 -8.23
CA ARG A 27 2.20 6.76 -8.73
C ARG A 27 1.90 5.80 -7.59
N GLU A 28 2.81 5.70 -6.63
CA GLU A 28 2.65 4.78 -5.51
C GLU A 28 1.47 5.18 -4.63
N ARG A 29 1.28 6.47 -4.37
CA ARG A 29 0.10 6.96 -3.62
C ARG A 29 -1.23 6.57 -4.28
N HIS A 30 -1.25 6.47 -5.60
CA HIS A 30 -2.41 6.08 -6.39
C HIS A 30 -2.51 4.56 -6.66
N LEU A 31 -1.61 3.73 -6.12
CA LEU A 31 -1.72 2.28 -6.22
C LEU A 31 -2.97 1.78 -5.51
N ASN A 32 -3.72 0.93 -6.20
CA ASN A 32 -4.89 0.26 -5.67
C ASN A 32 -4.47 -1.08 -5.07
N ILE A 33 -4.61 -1.19 -3.76
CA ILE A 33 -4.34 -2.39 -2.99
C ILE A 33 -5.66 -3.09 -2.71
N VAL A 34 -5.72 -4.38 -3.05
CA VAL A 34 -6.89 -5.22 -2.82
C VAL A 34 -6.69 -5.98 -1.51
N LEU A 35 -7.50 -5.63 -0.51
CA LEU A 35 -7.54 -6.28 0.80
C LEU A 35 -8.69 -7.27 0.83
N ARG A 36 -8.44 -8.46 1.39
CA ARG A 36 -9.42 -9.55 1.37
C ARG A 36 -10.54 -9.40 2.41
N ASP A 37 -10.23 -8.72 3.50
CA ASP A 37 -11.17 -8.44 4.59
C ASP A 37 -11.30 -6.92 4.88
N GLY A 38 -10.59 -6.09 4.12
CA GLY A 38 -10.61 -4.63 4.21
C GLY A 38 -9.60 -4.01 5.17
N LEU A 39 -9.47 -2.69 5.10
CA LEU A 39 -8.48 -1.91 5.86
C LEU A 39 -8.78 -1.88 7.37
N GLY A 40 -10.02 -2.15 7.77
CA GLY A 40 -10.45 -2.13 9.17
C GLY A 40 -9.96 -3.30 10.02
N VAL A 41 -9.62 -4.42 9.37
CA VAL A 41 -9.14 -5.65 10.02
C VAL A 41 -7.74 -6.04 9.56
N LEU A 42 -7.14 -5.23 8.68
CA LEU A 42 -5.75 -5.37 8.27
C LEU A 42 -4.84 -5.05 9.46
N GLU A 43 -4.00 -6.02 9.83
CA GLU A 43 -3.01 -5.84 10.88
C GLU A 43 -1.93 -4.86 10.44
N PRO A 44 -1.37 -4.06 11.37
CA PRO A 44 -0.31 -3.11 11.05
C PRO A 44 0.94 -3.80 10.46
N GLU A 45 1.21 -5.04 10.85
CA GLU A 45 2.33 -5.84 10.33
C GLU A 45 2.12 -6.23 8.86
N ASP A 46 0.98 -6.84 8.53
CA ASP A 46 0.60 -7.15 7.14
C ASP A 46 0.54 -5.90 6.26
N ALA A 47 -0.01 -4.82 6.78
CA ALA A 47 -0.08 -3.58 6.04
C ALA A 47 1.29 -2.99 5.72
N MET A 48 2.21 -3.05 6.69
CA MET A 48 3.59 -2.60 6.49
C MET A 48 4.25 -3.42 5.39
N GLU A 49 4.05 -4.73 5.39
CA GLU A 49 4.59 -5.63 4.37
C GLU A 49 4.02 -5.30 2.98
N ILE A 50 2.70 -5.13 2.87
CA ILE A 50 2.03 -4.71 1.63
C ILE A 50 2.58 -3.37 1.13
N VAL A 51 2.79 -2.42 2.04
CA VAL A 51 3.32 -1.10 1.70
C VAL A 51 4.74 -1.21 1.17
N GLN A 52 5.60 -1.91 1.91
CA GLN A 52 7.00 -2.10 1.51
C GLN A 52 7.12 -2.84 0.19
N LEU A 53 6.33 -3.90 -0.02
CA LEU A 53 6.28 -4.62 -1.29
C LEU A 53 5.82 -3.70 -2.42
N SER A 54 4.73 -2.96 -2.24
CA SER A 54 4.18 -2.07 -3.28
C SER A 54 5.18 -0.99 -3.69
N ILE A 55 5.85 -0.38 -2.72
CA ILE A 55 6.89 0.63 -2.94
C ILE A 55 8.10 0.00 -3.64
N CYS A 56 8.58 -1.14 -3.15
CA CYS A 56 9.75 -1.82 -3.67
C CYS A 56 9.52 -2.32 -5.11
N GLU A 57 8.36 -2.90 -5.39
CA GLU A 57 7.98 -3.33 -6.74
C GLU A 57 7.90 -2.13 -7.69
N GLN A 58 7.24 -1.04 -7.31
CA GLN A 58 7.18 0.13 -8.19
C GLN A 58 8.55 0.77 -8.44
N GLN A 59 9.38 0.92 -7.41
CA GLN A 59 10.73 1.45 -7.60
C GLN A 59 11.58 0.55 -8.49
N ARG A 60 11.41 -0.78 -8.38
CA ARG A 60 12.08 -1.74 -9.26
C ARG A 60 11.60 -1.63 -10.70
N GLU A 61 10.28 -1.54 -10.92
CA GLU A 61 9.71 -1.32 -12.25
C GLU A 61 10.17 0.00 -12.86
N ALA A 62 10.28 1.07 -12.05
CA ALA A 62 10.79 2.37 -12.49
C ALA A 62 12.29 2.35 -12.81
N SER A 63 13.08 1.54 -12.10
CA SER A 63 14.53 1.40 -12.32
C SER A 63 14.90 0.56 -13.54
N LEU A 64 13.95 -0.23 -14.06
CA LEU A 64 14.14 -1.10 -15.22
C LEU A 64 13.75 -0.43 -16.56
N HIS A 65 13.39 0.87 -16.54
CA HIS A 65 12.91 1.61 -17.71
C HIS A 65 13.90 2.68 -18.20
#